data_AF-A0A354GJC7-F1
#
_entry.id   AF-A0A354GJC7-F1
#
_cell.length_a   1.000
_cell.length_b   1.000
_cell.length_c   1.000
_cell.angle_alpha   90.00
_cell.angle_beta   90.00
_cell.angle_gamma   90.00
#
_symmetry.space_group_name_H-M   'P 1'
#
loop_
_entity.id
_entity.type
_entity.pdbx_description
1 polymer ?
#
loop_
_entity_poly.entity_id
_entity_poly.type
_entity_poly.pdbx_seq_one_letter_code
_entity_poly.pdbx_strand_id
1 'polypeptide(L)'
;MMNKKLTQLTTQYRKFTENQALTAEQLNEFIDFFEDQDRLSRTRLSGVGLACGFKTTFVQNLAKDGNSSFEVNITQGAGVTTDGDLITLRNRIDEAGAQNSLGEKLIAINFKDKNFTHYREYEEEQGYLHFQNVNLWELRHEDEIDPEELSSFFKINPNSLEIEDKIGLLYLESFVNEEEPCEDIDCDNQGGRASGKSESTAYRC
;
A
#
# COMPACT_ATOMS: atom_id res chain seq x y z
N MET A 1 -4.77 6.08 17.85
CA MET A 1 -3.57 5.53 18.54
C MET A 1 -2.44 5.42 17.52
N MET A 2 -1.23 5.90 17.84
CA MET A 2 -0.06 5.81 16.96
C MET A 2 0.24 4.35 16.61
N ASN A 3 0.30 4.02 15.33
CA ASN A 3 0.82 2.73 14.85
C ASN A 3 2.28 2.63 15.32
N LYS A 4 2.54 1.83 16.36
CA LYS A 4 3.90 1.60 16.86
C LYS A 4 4.60 0.74 15.82
N LYS A 5 5.26 1.42 14.88
CA LYS A 5 6.26 0.81 13.99
C LYS A 5 7.39 0.19 14.82
N LEU A 6 8.35 -0.48 14.19
CA LEU A 6 9.52 -1.11 14.84
C LEU A 6 10.43 -0.16 15.66
N THR A 7 10.00 1.09 15.88
CA THR A 7 10.60 2.07 16.79
C THR A 7 10.30 1.77 18.27
N GLN A 8 9.17 1.12 18.58
CA GLN A 8 8.79 0.68 19.92
C GLN A 8 8.25 -0.74 19.85
N LEU A 9 8.78 -1.64 20.70
CA LEU A 9 8.41 -3.06 20.70
C LEU A 9 7.63 -3.43 21.97
N THR A 10 6.53 -4.13 21.78
CA THR A 10 5.80 -4.85 22.81
C THR A 10 6.51 -6.19 23.04
N THR A 11 7.05 -6.39 24.25
CA THR A 11 7.90 -7.55 24.58
C THR A 11 7.20 -8.58 25.47
N GLN A 12 6.00 -8.27 25.93
CA GLN A 12 5.19 -9.12 26.82
C GLN A 12 3.72 -8.99 26.44
N TYR A 13 2.95 -10.03 26.72
CA TYR A 13 1.50 -10.00 26.65
C TYR A 13 0.92 -10.80 27.81
N ARG A 14 -0.35 -10.53 28.15
CA ARG A 14 -1.04 -11.22 29.25
C ARG A 14 -1.74 -12.47 28.74
N LYS A 15 -1.67 -13.56 29.52
CA LYS A 15 -2.46 -14.77 29.27
C LYS A 15 -3.82 -14.64 29.96
N PHE A 16 -4.90 -14.95 29.24
CA PHE A 16 -6.26 -14.90 29.79
C PHE A 16 -6.51 -15.98 30.84
N THR A 17 -7.23 -15.60 31.90
CA THR A 17 -7.70 -16.52 32.96
C THR A 17 -9.21 -16.76 32.88
N GLU A 18 -9.69 -17.86 33.46
CA GLU A 18 -11.12 -18.15 33.51
C GLU A 18 -11.90 -17.00 34.16
N ASN A 19 -13.07 -16.68 33.59
CA ASN A 19 -13.98 -15.61 34.03
C ASN A 19 -13.37 -14.19 34.05
N GLN A 20 -12.26 -13.96 33.32
CA GLN A 20 -11.70 -12.63 33.16
C GLN A 20 -12.57 -11.78 32.23
N ALA A 21 -12.88 -10.55 32.65
CA ALA A 21 -13.41 -9.53 31.75
C ALA A 21 -12.29 -8.99 30.86
N LEU A 22 -12.48 -9.06 29.54
CA LEU A 22 -11.51 -8.59 28.55
C LEU A 22 -11.64 -7.09 28.35
N THR A 23 -10.50 -6.41 28.22
CA THR A 23 -10.44 -4.98 27.91
C THR A 23 -9.79 -4.77 26.55
N ALA A 24 -10.14 -3.67 25.86
CA ALA A 24 -9.51 -3.31 24.59
C ALA A 24 -7.98 -3.19 24.73
N GLU A 25 -7.48 -2.66 25.84
CA GLU A 25 -6.03 -2.58 26.11
C GLU A 25 -5.37 -3.96 26.10
N GLN A 26 -5.98 -4.96 26.75
CA GLN A 26 -5.45 -6.32 26.80
C GLN A 26 -5.47 -7.02 25.43
N LEU A 27 -6.49 -6.77 24.63
CA LEU A 27 -6.60 -7.33 23.28
C LEU A 27 -5.60 -6.67 22.33
N ASN A 28 -5.48 -5.35 22.38
CA ASN A 28 -4.55 -4.60 21.55
C ASN A 28 -3.08 -4.92 21.93
N GLU A 29 -2.75 -4.99 23.23
CA GLU A 29 -1.40 -5.41 23.68
C GLU A 29 -1.03 -6.81 23.17
N PHE A 30 -2.00 -7.73 23.16
CA PHE A 30 -1.81 -9.07 22.60
C PHE A 30 -1.54 -9.02 21.09
N ILE A 31 -2.33 -8.26 20.32
CA ILE A 31 -2.15 -8.10 18.87
C ILE A 31 -0.79 -7.47 18.56
N ASP A 32 -0.47 -6.36 19.23
CA ASP A 32 0.79 -5.62 19.06
C ASP A 32 2.00 -6.53 19.26
N PHE A 33 2.00 -7.38 20.31
CA PHE A 33 3.08 -8.32 20.57
C PHE A 33 3.31 -9.29 19.39
N PHE A 34 2.25 -9.89 18.85
CA PHE A 34 2.38 -10.85 17.74
C PHE A 34 2.78 -10.18 16.43
N GLU A 35 2.27 -8.98 16.15
CA GLU A 35 2.69 -8.19 14.99
C GLU A 35 4.16 -7.80 15.09
N ASP A 36 4.63 -7.38 16.27
CA ASP A 36 6.04 -7.07 16.50
C ASP A 36 6.94 -8.30 16.31
N GLN A 37 6.54 -9.48 16.81
CA GLN A 37 7.31 -10.70 16.60
C GLN A 37 7.35 -11.11 15.12
N ASP A 38 6.23 -10.97 14.39
CA ASP A 38 6.15 -11.28 12.96
C ASP A 38 7.02 -10.32 12.12
N ARG A 39 6.94 -9.01 12.39
CA ARG A 39 7.78 -7.99 11.76
C ARG A 39 9.26 -8.18 12.09
N LEU A 40 9.61 -8.48 13.34
CA LEU A 40 10.99 -8.78 13.74
C LEU A 40 11.52 -10.05 13.06
N SER A 41 10.70 -11.09 12.95
CA SER A 41 11.07 -12.32 12.24
C SER A 41 11.47 -12.00 10.80
N ARG A 42 10.67 -11.20 10.07
CA ARG A 42 11.01 -10.80 8.70
C ARG A 42 12.24 -9.90 8.65
N THR A 43 12.28 -8.81 9.41
CA THR A 43 13.37 -7.83 9.34
C THR A 43 14.71 -8.36 9.84
N ARG A 44 14.73 -9.26 10.82
CA ARG A 44 15.96 -9.75 11.47
C ARG A 44 16.44 -11.10 10.96
N LEU A 45 15.54 -11.98 10.51
CA LEU A 45 15.93 -13.32 10.03
C LEU A 45 15.95 -13.40 8.50
N SER A 46 14.98 -12.79 7.82
CA SER A 46 14.88 -12.83 6.35
C SER A 46 15.53 -11.63 5.67
N GLY A 47 15.50 -10.47 6.31
CA GLY A 47 15.94 -9.19 5.76
C GLY A 47 14.80 -8.38 5.12
N VAL A 48 15.16 -7.20 4.62
CA VAL A 48 14.24 -6.23 4.00
C VAL A 48 14.59 -6.03 2.53
N GLY A 49 13.61 -5.63 1.71
CA GLY A 49 13.76 -5.43 0.27
C GLY A 49 12.89 -6.37 -0.57
N LEU A 50 13.19 -6.46 -1.85
CA LEU A 50 12.46 -7.32 -2.79
C LEU A 50 12.90 -8.78 -2.62
N ALA A 51 11.95 -9.67 -2.32
CA ALA A 51 12.21 -11.10 -2.24
C ALA A 51 12.10 -11.77 -3.63
N CYS A 52 11.09 -11.39 -4.41
CA CYS A 52 10.91 -11.85 -5.78
C CYS A 52 10.02 -10.90 -6.60
N GLY A 53 10.08 -10.99 -7.93
CA GLY A 53 9.17 -10.28 -8.82
C GLY A 53 9.51 -8.81 -9.04
N PHE A 54 8.48 -7.98 -9.27
CA PHE A 54 8.58 -6.53 -9.52
C PHE A 54 9.51 -6.12 -10.66
N LYS A 55 9.60 -6.94 -11.71
CA LYS A 55 10.34 -6.58 -12.92
C LYS A 55 9.54 -5.52 -13.67
N THR A 56 10.17 -4.38 -13.88
CA THR A 56 9.58 -3.26 -14.62
C THR A 56 9.96 -3.35 -16.09
N THR A 57 8.99 -3.17 -16.97
CA THR A 57 9.17 -3.07 -18.42
C THR A 57 8.39 -1.89 -18.96
N PHE A 58 8.98 -1.18 -19.91
CA PHE A 58 8.30 -0.12 -20.64
C PHE A 58 7.71 -0.69 -21.92
N VAL A 59 6.40 -0.54 -22.10
CA VAL A 59 5.64 -1.15 -23.18
C VAL A 59 5.08 -0.04 -24.09
N GLN A 60 5.36 -0.15 -25.39
CA GLN A 60 4.71 0.66 -26.41
C GLN A 60 3.64 -0.17 -27.11
N ASN A 61 2.39 0.28 -27.03
CA ASN A 61 1.25 -0.32 -27.70
C ASN A 61 0.93 0.50 -28.96
N LEU A 62 1.08 -0.13 -30.13
CA LEU A 62 0.78 0.49 -31.43
C LEU A 62 -0.69 0.25 -31.79
N ALA A 63 -1.50 1.31 -31.79
CA ALA A 63 -2.86 1.22 -32.30
C ALA A 63 -2.87 1.16 -33.84
N LYS A 64 -3.85 0.45 -34.41
CA LYS A 64 -4.05 0.34 -35.87
C LYS A 64 -4.29 1.69 -36.55
N ASP A 65 -4.72 2.68 -35.78
CA ASP A 65 -5.02 4.05 -36.25
C ASP A 65 -3.78 4.97 -36.21
N GLY A 66 -2.59 4.43 -35.88
CA GLY A 66 -1.33 5.18 -35.84
C GLY A 66 -1.05 5.90 -34.51
N ASN A 67 -1.98 5.85 -33.55
CA ASN A 67 -1.75 6.38 -32.21
C ASN A 67 -0.96 5.38 -31.35
N SER A 68 0.09 5.83 -30.67
CA SER A 68 0.86 4.99 -29.75
C SER A 68 0.44 5.28 -28.31
N SER A 69 0.09 4.25 -27.55
CA SER A 69 0.02 4.35 -26.08
C SER A 69 1.27 3.75 -25.45
N PHE A 70 1.63 4.27 -24.28
CA PHE A 70 2.79 3.82 -23.53
C PHE A 70 2.38 3.47 -22.11
N GLU A 71 2.95 2.39 -21.61
CA GLU A 71 2.60 1.82 -20.32
C GLU A 71 3.86 1.36 -19.59
N VAL A 72 3.83 1.46 -18.27
CA VAL A 72 4.80 0.79 -17.40
C VAL A 72 4.15 -0.50 -16.92
N ASN A 73 4.73 -1.64 -17.27
CA ASN A 73 4.28 -2.94 -16.80
C ASN A 73 5.21 -3.42 -15.68
N ILE A 74 4.64 -3.82 -14.55
CA ILE A 74 5.38 -4.36 -13.41
C ILE A 74 4.86 -5.76 -13.11
N THR A 75 5.74 -6.77 -13.11
CA THR A 75 5.36 -8.13 -12.73
C THR A 75 5.02 -8.22 -11.24
N GLN A 76 4.09 -9.09 -10.87
CA GLN A 76 3.79 -9.39 -9.49
C GLN A 76 5.03 -9.89 -8.73
N GLY A 77 5.06 -9.64 -7.43
CA GLY A 77 6.19 -9.97 -6.56
C GLY A 77 5.85 -9.90 -5.09
N ALA A 78 6.85 -10.20 -4.26
CA ALA A 78 6.77 -10.05 -2.82
C ALA A 78 8.01 -9.32 -2.31
N GLY A 79 7.81 -8.37 -1.40
CA GLY A 79 8.86 -7.64 -0.74
C GLY A 79 8.54 -7.42 0.73
N VAL A 80 9.56 -7.02 1.49
CA VAL A 80 9.47 -6.68 2.92
C VAL A 80 9.93 -5.24 3.10
N THR A 81 9.08 -4.39 3.68
CA THR A 81 9.44 -3.00 4.01
C THR A 81 10.44 -2.94 5.16
N THR A 82 11.02 -1.77 5.41
CA THR A 82 11.93 -1.56 6.56
C THR A 82 11.24 -1.75 7.92
N ASP A 83 9.90 -1.63 7.96
CA ASP A 83 9.08 -1.86 9.15
C ASP A 83 8.60 -3.33 9.26
N GLY A 84 8.95 -4.20 8.31
CA GLY A 84 8.60 -5.62 8.33
C GLY A 84 7.23 -5.96 7.71
N ASP A 85 6.59 -5.01 7.04
CA ASP A 85 5.34 -5.25 6.32
C ASP A 85 5.60 -5.93 4.98
N LEU A 86 4.68 -6.79 4.55
CA LEU A 86 4.70 -7.40 3.22
C LEU A 86 4.12 -6.44 2.19
N ILE A 87 4.85 -6.25 1.08
CA ILE A 87 4.39 -5.50 -0.08
C ILE A 87 4.21 -6.42 -1.29
N THR A 88 3.10 -6.24 -1.99
CA THR A 88 2.69 -6.96 -3.21
C THR A 88 1.84 -6.01 -4.04
N LEU A 89 1.82 -6.17 -5.37
CA LEU A 89 0.91 -5.40 -6.20
C LEU A 89 -0.53 -5.85 -5.91
N ARG A 90 -1.48 -4.91 -5.96
CA ARG A 90 -2.90 -5.13 -5.68
C ARG A 90 -3.73 -4.58 -6.83
N ASN A 91 -4.78 -5.30 -7.23
CA ASN A 91 -5.80 -4.80 -8.13
C ASN A 91 -7.13 -4.71 -7.37
N ARG A 92 -7.93 -3.68 -7.64
CA ARG A 92 -9.30 -3.59 -7.16
C ARG A 92 -10.14 -4.71 -7.80
N ILE A 93 -10.99 -5.37 -7.02
CA ILE A 93 -12.02 -6.27 -7.53
C ILE A 93 -13.30 -5.46 -7.62
N ASP A 94 -13.71 -5.11 -8.84
CA ASP A 94 -14.89 -4.26 -9.10
C ASP A 94 -16.19 -5.06 -9.25
N GLU A 95 -16.23 -6.29 -8.74
CA GLU A 95 -17.47 -7.08 -8.71
C GLU A 95 -18.49 -6.44 -7.77
N ALA A 96 -19.70 -6.19 -8.26
CA ALA A 96 -20.79 -5.62 -7.47
C ALA A 96 -21.09 -6.52 -6.26
N GLY A 97 -20.79 -6.02 -5.04
CA GLY A 97 -20.98 -6.75 -3.79
C GLY A 97 -19.76 -7.51 -3.28
N ALA A 98 -18.60 -7.42 -3.94
CA ALA A 98 -17.33 -7.95 -3.45
C ALA A 98 -16.72 -7.06 -2.36
N GLN A 99 -17.36 -7.06 -1.19
CA GLN A 99 -16.86 -6.45 0.03
C GLN A 99 -16.57 -7.53 1.07
N ASN A 100 -15.57 -7.30 1.92
CA ASN A 100 -15.42 -8.13 3.12
C ASN A 100 -16.55 -7.81 4.13
N SER A 101 -16.59 -8.53 5.26
CA SER A 101 -17.57 -8.31 6.33
C SER A 101 -17.54 -6.91 6.96
N LEU A 102 -16.53 -6.09 6.62
CA LEU A 102 -16.33 -4.72 7.08
C LEU A 102 -16.69 -3.67 6.02
N GLY A 103 -17.24 -4.08 4.87
CA GLY A 103 -17.61 -3.19 3.77
C GLY A 103 -16.44 -2.77 2.88
N GLU A 104 -15.24 -3.32 3.08
CA GLU A 104 -14.05 -2.94 2.32
C GLU A 104 -14.01 -3.68 0.98
N LYS A 105 -13.68 -2.96 -0.10
CA LYS A 105 -13.51 -3.54 -1.43
C LYS A 105 -12.44 -4.64 -1.38
N LEU A 106 -12.77 -5.81 -1.92
CA LEU A 106 -11.80 -6.90 -2.01
C LEU A 106 -10.65 -6.53 -2.97
N ILE A 107 -9.45 -6.99 -2.62
CA ILE A 107 -8.24 -6.82 -3.43
C ILE A 107 -7.81 -8.16 -4.02
N ALA A 108 -7.45 -8.16 -5.29
CA ALA A 108 -6.79 -9.28 -5.94
C ALA A 108 -5.28 -9.13 -5.82
N ILE A 109 -4.59 -10.21 -5.46
CA ILE A 109 -3.11 -10.30 -5.46
C ILE A 109 -2.59 -11.40 -6.39
N ASN A 110 -3.45 -12.31 -6.84
CA ASN A 110 -3.06 -13.40 -7.73
C ASN A 110 -3.22 -12.99 -9.20
N PHE A 111 -2.25 -12.24 -9.70
CA PHE A 111 -2.13 -11.87 -11.11
C PHE A 111 -0.66 -11.85 -11.50
N LYS A 112 -0.37 -11.88 -12.80
CA LYS A 112 1.01 -11.99 -13.30
C LYS A 112 1.73 -10.65 -13.30
N ASP A 113 1.04 -9.60 -13.72
CA ASP A 113 1.57 -8.28 -13.98
C ASP A 113 0.48 -7.21 -13.89
N LYS A 114 0.90 -5.97 -13.62
CA LYS A 114 0.06 -4.79 -13.54
C LYS A 114 0.58 -3.71 -14.45
N ASN A 115 -0.31 -3.08 -15.21
CA ASN A 115 0.02 -1.97 -16.09
C ASN A 115 -0.31 -0.66 -15.41
N PHE A 116 0.52 0.34 -15.67
CA PHE A 116 0.32 1.72 -15.28
C PHE A 116 0.33 2.56 -16.54
N THR A 117 -0.68 3.41 -16.70
CA THR A 117 -0.93 4.22 -17.91
C THR A 117 -0.75 5.71 -17.65
N HIS A 118 -0.83 6.12 -16.39
CA HIS A 118 -0.80 7.50 -15.96
C HIS A 118 0.18 7.72 -14.81
N TYR A 119 0.63 8.96 -14.68
CA TYR A 119 1.52 9.38 -13.61
C TYR A 119 1.20 10.81 -13.14
N ARG A 120 1.53 11.13 -11.89
CA ARG A 120 1.55 12.52 -11.38
C ARG A 120 2.76 12.73 -10.48
N GLU A 121 3.07 13.99 -10.17
CA GLU A 121 4.05 14.28 -9.11
C GLU A 121 3.47 13.78 -7.78
N TYR A 122 4.29 13.07 -7.00
CA TYR A 122 3.87 12.53 -5.71
C TYR A 122 3.89 13.64 -4.67
N GLU A 123 2.76 13.82 -4.00
CA GLU A 123 2.59 14.80 -2.92
C GLU A 123 2.77 14.10 -1.57
N GLU A 124 3.82 14.47 -0.83
CA GLU A 124 4.09 13.93 0.50
C GLU A 124 3.19 14.61 1.55
N GLU A 125 2.14 13.92 1.99
CA GLU A 125 1.21 14.45 2.99
C GLU A 125 1.72 14.34 4.44
N GLN A 126 2.61 13.37 4.72
CA GLN A 126 3.00 12.99 6.10
C GLN A 126 4.39 13.49 6.52
N GLY A 127 5.08 14.19 5.62
CA GLY A 127 6.37 14.81 5.91
C GLY A 127 7.52 13.81 6.09
N TYR A 128 7.51 12.68 5.38
CA TYR A 128 8.63 11.74 5.43
C TYR A 128 9.94 12.41 5.01
N LEU A 129 10.88 12.54 5.98
CA LEU A 129 12.09 13.34 5.85
C LEU A 129 12.95 12.95 4.63
N HIS A 130 12.95 11.66 4.29
CA HIS A 130 13.75 11.14 3.18
C HIS A 130 13.20 11.52 1.79
N PHE A 131 11.96 12.00 1.68
CA PHE A 131 11.35 12.41 0.41
C PHE A 131 11.36 13.94 0.19
N GLN A 132 11.71 14.74 1.20
CA GLN A 132 11.66 16.22 1.12
C GLN A 132 12.54 16.85 0.01
N ASN A 133 13.52 16.12 -0.54
CA ASN A 133 14.39 16.61 -1.62
C ASN A 133 14.44 15.63 -2.80
N VAL A 134 13.39 14.84 -2.98
CA VAL A 134 13.34 13.71 -3.91
C VAL A 134 12.15 13.93 -4.84
N ASN A 135 12.40 14.12 -6.15
CA ASN A 135 11.33 14.28 -7.14
C ASN A 135 10.70 12.92 -7.46
N LEU A 136 9.58 12.64 -6.81
CA LEU A 136 8.84 11.39 -6.89
C LEU A 136 7.63 11.51 -7.83
N TRP A 137 7.36 10.43 -8.55
CA TRP A 137 6.23 10.34 -9.47
C TRP A 137 5.37 9.13 -9.12
N GLU A 138 4.11 9.33 -8.80
CA GLU A 138 3.16 8.26 -8.51
C GLU A 138 2.62 7.66 -9.82
N LEU A 139 2.61 6.33 -9.95
CA LEU A 139 2.05 5.62 -11.11
C LEU A 139 0.67 5.03 -10.80
N ARG A 140 -0.29 5.21 -11.73
CA ARG A 140 -1.65 4.63 -11.63
C ARG A 140 -2.12 4.03 -12.96
N HIS A 141 -2.97 3.01 -12.88
CA HIS A 141 -3.79 2.60 -14.01
C HIS A 141 -5.02 3.52 -14.12
N GLU A 142 -5.52 3.74 -15.34
CA GLU A 142 -6.65 4.66 -15.61
C GLU A 142 -7.88 4.30 -14.78
N ASP A 143 -8.21 3.01 -14.69
CA ASP A 143 -9.36 2.49 -13.92
C ASP A 143 -9.23 2.69 -12.39
N GLU A 144 -8.03 3.01 -11.91
CA GLU A 144 -7.75 3.21 -10.48
C GLU A 144 -7.68 4.69 -10.09
N ILE A 145 -7.88 5.58 -11.05
CA ILE A 145 -7.92 7.03 -10.84
C ILE A 145 -9.37 7.45 -10.69
N ASP A 146 -9.68 8.14 -9.59
CA ASP A 146 -11.02 8.67 -9.40
C ASP A 146 -11.30 9.75 -10.47
N PRO A 147 -12.50 9.79 -11.07
CA PRO A 147 -12.79 10.71 -12.19
C PRO A 147 -12.50 12.19 -11.89
N GLU A 148 -12.63 12.58 -10.62
CA GLU A 148 -12.35 13.93 -10.13
C GLU A 148 -10.84 14.25 -10.13
N GLU A 149 -9.99 13.23 -9.91
CA GLU A 149 -8.54 13.35 -9.89
C GLU A 149 -7.89 13.20 -11.26
N LEU A 150 -8.61 12.69 -12.27
CA LEU A 150 -8.04 12.35 -13.58
C LEU A 150 -7.31 13.53 -14.26
N SER A 151 -7.74 14.76 -13.98
CA SER A 151 -7.09 15.98 -14.50
C SER A 151 -5.69 16.25 -13.92
N SER A 152 -5.38 15.71 -12.73
CA SER A 152 -4.07 15.81 -12.08
C SER A 152 -3.05 14.79 -12.59
N PHE A 153 -3.52 13.80 -13.37
CA PHE A 153 -2.70 12.74 -13.91
C PHE A 153 -2.35 12.97 -15.38
N PHE A 154 -1.09 12.72 -15.74
CA PHE A 154 -0.57 12.77 -17.09
C PHE A 154 -0.46 11.37 -17.67
N LYS A 155 -0.79 11.20 -18.96
CA LYS A 155 -0.55 9.95 -19.68
C LYS A 155 0.94 9.70 -19.83
N ILE A 156 1.37 8.46 -19.60
CA ILE A 156 2.75 8.05 -19.80
C ILE A 156 3.13 8.25 -21.26
N ASN A 157 4.25 8.93 -21.47
CA ASN A 157 4.86 9.19 -22.77
C ASN A 157 6.39 9.15 -22.59
N PRO A 158 7.16 8.49 -23.48
CA PRO A 158 8.61 8.40 -23.38
C PRO A 158 9.30 9.77 -23.26
N ASN A 159 8.77 10.81 -23.92
CA ASN A 159 9.42 12.12 -23.97
C ASN A 159 9.20 12.97 -22.72
N SER A 160 8.15 12.73 -21.93
CA SER A 160 7.80 13.58 -20.79
C SER A 160 8.32 13.02 -19.46
N LEU A 161 8.50 11.71 -19.37
CA LEU A 161 8.82 11.04 -18.11
C LEU A 161 10.29 10.61 -17.99
N GLU A 162 11.08 10.59 -19.07
CA GLU A 162 12.49 10.10 -19.03
C GLU A 162 12.61 8.78 -18.23
N ILE A 163 11.69 7.83 -18.44
CA ILE A 163 11.54 6.62 -17.60
C ILE A 163 12.84 5.81 -17.51
N GLU A 164 13.65 5.84 -18.55
CA GLU A 164 14.91 5.11 -18.65
C GLU A 164 15.93 5.55 -17.60
N ASP A 165 15.83 6.80 -17.12
CA ASP A 165 16.68 7.37 -16.07
C ASP A 165 16.06 7.26 -14.67
N LYS A 166 14.95 6.53 -14.53
CA LYS A 166 14.23 6.38 -13.27
C LYS A 166 14.33 4.98 -12.67
N ILE A 167 14.27 4.93 -11.35
CA ILE A 167 14.23 3.71 -10.54
C ILE A 167 12.82 3.56 -9.97
N GLY A 168 12.32 2.33 -9.98
CA GLY A 168 11.05 1.98 -9.32
C GLY A 168 11.23 1.87 -7.81
N LEU A 169 10.34 2.51 -7.08
CA LEU A 169 10.18 2.46 -5.63
C LEU A 169 8.80 1.88 -5.32
N LEU A 170 8.76 0.85 -4.47
CA LEU A 170 7.51 0.38 -3.89
C LEU A 170 7.41 0.96 -2.48
N TYR A 171 6.38 1.77 -2.26
CA TYR A 171 6.16 2.47 -1.00
C TYR A 171 4.80 2.06 -0.43
N LEU A 172 4.78 1.75 0.87
CA LEU A 172 3.56 1.40 1.59
C LEU A 172 3.28 2.50 2.61
N GLU A 173 2.19 3.22 2.37
CA GLU A 173 1.64 4.13 3.35
C GLU A 173 0.63 3.39 4.21
N SER A 174 0.76 3.52 5.53
CA SER A 174 -0.19 2.95 6.47
C SER A 174 -0.73 4.04 7.37
N PHE A 175 -2.06 4.14 7.41
CA PHE A 175 -2.78 5.12 8.21
C PHE A 175 -3.72 4.40 9.16
N VAL A 176 -3.90 4.98 10.34
CA VAL A 176 -4.95 4.57 11.26
C VAL A 176 -6.12 5.49 11.00
N ASN A 177 -7.20 4.94 10.45
CA ASN A 177 -8.45 5.64 10.29
C ASN A 177 -9.15 5.66 11.65
N GLU A 178 -9.35 6.87 12.20
CA GLU A 178 -10.26 7.07 13.31
C GLU A 178 -11.70 7.03 12.76
N GLU A 179 -12.55 6.16 13.29
CA GLU A 179 -13.94 6.10 12.85
C GLU A 179 -14.72 7.35 13.30
N GLU A 180 -15.73 7.75 12.50
CA GLU A 180 -16.64 8.83 12.87
C GLU A 180 -17.40 8.50 14.16
N PRO A 181 -17.66 9.49 15.05
CA PRO A 181 -18.33 9.26 16.32
C PRO A 181 -19.74 8.67 16.14
N CYS A 182 -20.05 7.60 16.88
CA CYS A 182 -21.30 6.82 16.84
C CYS A 182 -22.54 7.73 17.06
N GLU A 183 -23.41 7.87 16.04
CA GLU A 183 -24.69 8.59 16.17
C GLU A 183 -25.89 7.67 16.54
N ASP A 184 -25.74 6.33 16.52
CA ASP A 184 -26.87 5.41 16.80
C ASP A 184 -26.52 4.16 17.63
N ILE A 185 -27.55 3.59 18.26
CA ILE A 185 -27.60 2.69 19.44
C ILE A 185 -26.94 1.29 19.28
N ASP A 186 -26.36 0.95 18.12
CA ASP A 186 -25.77 -0.37 17.85
C ASP A 186 -24.30 -0.24 17.40
N CYS A 187 -23.39 -0.11 18.38
CA CYS A 187 -21.95 0.09 18.15
C CYS A 187 -21.13 -1.23 18.29
N ASP A 188 -21.63 -2.37 17.81
CA ASP A 188 -20.93 -3.68 17.93
C ASP A 188 -19.73 -3.85 16.97
N ASN A 189 -19.53 -2.96 15.99
CA ASN A 189 -18.49 -3.08 14.95
C ASN A 189 -17.47 -1.92 14.94
N GLN A 190 -17.41 -1.09 15.98
CA GLN A 190 -16.55 0.11 15.96
C GLN A 190 -15.21 -0.07 16.67
N GLY A 191 -14.17 -0.33 15.87
CA GLY A 191 -12.77 -0.38 16.30
C GLY A 191 -11.91 0.36 15.27
N GLY A 192 -10.92 1.13 15.75
CA GLY A 192 -10.01 1.88 14.88
C GLY A 192 -9.36 0.99 13.82
N ARG A 193 -9.37 1.44 12.56
CA ARG A 193 -8.98 0.61 11.41
C ARG A 193 -7.58 0.98 10.95
N ALA A 194 -6.71 -0.02 10.76
CA ALA A 194 -5.44 0.17 10.07
C ALA A 194 -5.62 -0.18 8.59
N SER A 195 -5.43 0.80 7.71
CA SER A 195 -5.51 0.60 6.25
C SER A 195 -4.15 0.92 5.62
N GLY A 196 -3.72 0.10 4.66
CA GLY A 196 -2.45 0.26 3.95
C GLY A 196 -2.65 0.50 2.45
N LYS A 197 -2.11 1.60 1.94
CA LYS A 197 -2.09 1.97 0.52
C LYS A 197 -0.71 1.63 -0.04
N SER A 198 -0.67 0.68 -0.98
CA SER A 198 0.57 0.33 -1.69
C SER A 198 0.64 1.21 -2.93
N GLU A 199 1.65 2.06 -3.01
CA GLU A 199 1.91 2.92 -4.15
C GLU A 199 3.21 2.52 -4.84
N SER A 200 3.19 2.56 -6.17
CA SER A 200 4.37 2.34 -7.01
C SER A 200 4.83 3.71 -7.49
N THR A 201 5.98 4.15 -7.01
CA THR A 201 6.52 5.48 -7.26
C THR A 201 7.80 5.36 -8.09
N ALA A 202 8.05 6.26 -9.05
CA ALA A 202 9.30 6.30 -9.82
C ALA A 202 10.15 7.52 -9.42
N TYR A 203 11.45 7.35 -9.21
CA TYR A 203 12.39 8.40 -8.81
C TYR A 203 13.59 8.52 -9.77
N ARG A 204 14.18 9.71 -9.92
CA ARG A 204 15.43 9.97 -10.65
C ARG A 204 16.59 10.18 -9.67
N CYS A 205 17.62 9.34 -9.69
CA CYS A 205 18.86 9.56 -8.93
C CYS A 205 19.65 10.79 -9.40
#